data_AF-A0A354WKQ2-F1
#
_entry.id   AF-A0A354WKQ2-F1
#
_cell.length_a   1.000
_cell.length_b   1.000
_cell.length_c   1.000
_cell.angle_alpha   90.00
_cell.angle_beta   90.00
_cell.angle_gamma   90.00
#
_symmetry.space_group_name_H-M   'P 1'
#
loop_
_entity.id
_entity.type
_entity.pdbx_description
1 polymer ?
#
loop_
_entity_poly.entity_id
_entity_poly.type
_entity_poly.pdbx_seq_one_letter_code
_entity_poly.pdbx_strand_id
1 'polypeptide(L)'
;MKKLIAILNIIKPAHPLDWRTFILISIIVWVASILVFNNEDTRNNLALLSLLILTIAIGIRTNEPPFIIGKISLSPWITSFLLCLIIYQKTEITRPNFALKSWPIIAACLIFILEFIKDKFKIQSPPPLVRIGFIIIFLIHINIYCWIEFSLRVKNWSPRDREIIPTPKTLQPDSATINPEFKPYSFLEIEPE
;
A
#
# COMPACT_ATOMS: atom_id res chain seq x y z
N MET A 1 -4.00 -23.65 -29.04
CA MET A 1 -5.45 -23.31 -29.15
C MET A 1 -6.34 -24.02 -28.13
N LYS A 2 -6.32 -25.36 -27.97
CA LYS A 2 -7.19 -26.06 -27.00
C LYS A 2 -7.07 -25.60 -25.53
N LYS A 3 -5.85 -25.28 -25.05
CA LYS A 3 -5.64 -24.71 -23.70
C LYS A 3 -6.29 -23.33 -23.51
N LEU A 4 -6.23 -22.47 -24.52
CA LEU A 4 -6.88 -21.15 -24.51
C LEU A 4 -8.41 -21.29 -24.42
N ILE A 5 -8.99 -22.22 -25.16
CA ILE A 5 -10.43 -22.49 -25.15
C ILE A 5 -10.87 -23.07 -23.79
N ALA A 6 -10.03 -23.91 -23.16
CA ALA A 6 -10.30 -24.44 -21.82
C ALA A 6 -10.26 -23.33 -20.74
N ILE A 7 -9.29 -22.42 -20.82
CA ILE A 7 -9.19 -21.25 -19.93
C ILE A 7 -10.40 -20.31 -20.12
N LEU A 8 -10.82 -20.07 -21.37
CA LEU A 8 -11.99 -19.26 -21.70
C LEU A 8 -13.30 -19.88 -21.17
N ASN A 9 -13.45 -21.20 -21.24
CA ASN A 9 -14.63 -21.88 -20.68
C ASN A 9 -14.68 -21.85 -19.14
N ILE A 10 -13.52 -21.83 -18.46
CA ILE A 10 -13.44 -21.65 -17.00
C ILE A 10 -13.77 -20.21 -16.59
N ILE A 11 -13.46 -19.24 -17.45
CA ILE A 11 -13.65 -17.80 -17.21
C ILE A 11 -15.06 -17.31 -17.60
N LYS A 12 -15.84 -18.12 -18.31
CA LYS A 12 -17.21 -17.76 -18.72
C LYS A 12 -18.03 -17.37 -17.48
N PRO A 13 -18.51 -16.11 -17.38
CA PRO A 13 -19.29 -15.66 -16.24
C PRO A 13 -20.66 -16.37 -16.25
N ALA A 14 -21.16 -16.75 -15.08
CA ALA A 14 -22.50 -17.31 -14.95
C ALA A 14 -23.54 -16.17 -15.03
N HIS A 15 -23.18 -14.99 -14.53
CA HIS A 15 -23.96 -13.76 -14.58
C HIS A 15 -23.15 -12.56 -15.08
N PRO A 16 -23.78 -11.60 -15.78
CA PRO A 16 -23.11 -10.40 -16.31
C PRO A 16 -22.51 -9.50 -15.22
N LEU A 17 -22.98 -9.62 -13.97
CA LEU A 17 -22.48 -8.85 -12.81
C LEU A 17 -21.48 -9.64 -11.94
N ASP A 18 -20.94 -10.75 -12.42
CA ASP A 18 -19.89 -11.50 -11.70
C ASP A 18 -18.55 -10.77 -11.72
N TRP A 19 -17.74 -10.96 -10.67
CA TRP A 19 -16.35 -10.47 -10.58
C TRP A 19 -15.49 -10.84 -11.80
N ARG A 20 -15.79 -11.98 -12.44
CA ARG A 20 -15.11 -12.47 -13.65
C ARG A 20 -15.27 -11.50 -14.83
N THR A 21 -16.45 -10.91 -14.99
CA THR A 21 -16.74 -9.92 -16.04
C THR A 21 -15.90 -8.68 -15.83
N PHE A 22 -15.82 -8.18 -14.60
CA PHE A 22 -15.00 -7.00 -14.28
C PHE A 22 -13.50 -7.26 -14.49
N ILE A 23 -13.00 -8.45 -14.15
CA ILE A 23 -11.61 -8.84 -14.47
C ILE A 23 -11.37 -8.83 -15.98
N LEU A 24 -12.27 -9.43 -16.76
CA LEU A 24 -12.14 -9.44 -18.22
C LEU A 24 -12.14 -8.03 -18.81
N ILE A 25 -13.07 -7.17 -18.39
CA ILE A 25 -13.13 -5.77 -18.83
C ILE A 25 -11.84 -5.05 -18.48
N SER A 26 -11.34 -5.22 -17.25
CA SER A 26 -10.06 -4.64 -16.82
C SER A 26 -8.91 -5.07 -17.74
N ILE A 27 -8.77 -6.36 -18.04
CA ILE A 27 -7.72 -6.87 -18.92
C ILE A 27 -7.85 -6.31 -20.33
N ILE A 28 -9.07 -6.23 -20.87
CA ILE A 28 -9.33 -5.67 -22.21
C ILE A 28 -8.94 -4.19 -22.25
N VAL A 29 -9.34 -3.40 -21.25
CA VAL A 29 -9.00 -1.97 -21.16
C VAL A 29 -7.49 -1.79 -20.97
N TRP A 30 -6.83 -2.67 -20.22
CA TRP A 30 -5.38 -2.65 -20.03
C TRP A 30 -4.63 -2.97 -21.34
N VAL A 31 -5.07 -3.99 -22.09
CA VAL A 31 -4.50 -4.29 -23.41
C VAL A 31 -4.74 -3.13 -24.38
N ALA A 32 -5.93 -2.54 -24.36
CA ALA A 32 -6.23 -1.35 -25.16
C ALA A 32 -5.29 -0.18 -24.82
N SER A 33 -4.94 0.01 -23.55
CA SER A 33 -3.94 1.01 -23.12
C SER A 33 -2.59 0.80 -23.83
N ILE A 34 -2.10 -0.44 -23.89
CA ILE A 34 -0.80 -0.77 -24.52
C ILE A 34 -0.82 -0.47 -26.03
N LEU A 35 -1.96 -0.62 -26.68
CA LEU A 35 -2.13 -0.36 -28.11
C LEU A 35 -2.22 1.13 -28.46
N VAL A 36 -2.41 2.02 -27.46
CA VAL A 36 -2.41 3.47 -27.66
C VAL A 36 -0.97 3.98 -27.67
N PHE A 37 -0.40 4.15 -28.86
CA PHE A 37 0.97 4.64 -29.04
C PHE A 37 1.07 6.17 -29.15
N ASN A 38 0.00 6.85 -29.59
CA ASN A 38 0.07 8.28 -29.97
C ASN A 38 -0.11 9.28 -28.82
N ASN A 39 -0.69 8.88 -27.68
CA ASN A 39 -1.01 9.80 -26.60
C ASN A 39 -0.73 9.17 -25.23
N GLU A 40 0.32 9.63 -24.57
CA GLU A 40 0.77 9.11 -23.28
C GLU A 40 -0.24 9.37 -22.16
N ASP A 41 -0.93 10.51 -22.17
CA ASP A 41 -1.94 10.85 -21.17
C ASP A 41 -3.14 9.91 -21.29
N THR A 42 -3.59 9.65 -22.52
CA THR A 42 -4.70 8.73 -22.77
C THR A 42 -4.31 7.30 -22.38
N ARG A 43 -3.09 6.87 -22.74
CA ARG A 43 -2.53 5.58 -22.32
C ARG A 43 -2.55 5.43 -20.81
N ASN A 44 -2.02 6.40 -20.07
CA ASN A 44 -1.92 6.39 -18.61
C ASN A 44 -3.30 6.42 -17.95
N ASN A 45 -4.24 7.20 -18.47
CA ASN A 45 -5.61 7.24 -17.94
C ASN A 45 -6.36 5.92 -18.19
N LEU A 46 -6.18 5.29 -19.35
CA LEU A 46 -6.73 3.95 -19.63
C LEU A 46 -6.12 2.88 -18.71
N ALA A 47 -4.81 2.94 -18.48
CA ALA A 47 -4.14 2.02 -17.57
C ALA A 47 -4.68 2.20 -16.13
N LEU A 48 -4.86 3.43 -15.68
CA LEU A 48 -5.44 3.72 -14.37
C LEU A 48 -6.89 3.23 -14.27
N LEU A 49 -7.70 3.46 -15.31
CA LEU A 49 -9.07 2.96 -15.37
C LEU A 49 -9.11 1.43 -15.31
N SER A 50 -8.22 0.76 -16.04
CA SER A 50 -8.10 -0.69 -15.99
C SER A 50 -7.79 -1.20 -14.58
N LEU A 51 -6.91 -0.50 -13.85
CA LEU A 51 -6.50 -0.83 -12.50
C LEU A 51 -7.62 -0.54 -11.48
N LEU A 52 -8.42 0.50 -11.68
CA LEU A 52 -9.63 0.76 -10.87
C LEU A 52 -10.67 -0.36 -11.03
N ILE A 53 -10.97 -0.74 -12.28
CA ILE A 53 -11.90 -1.83 -12.57
C ILE A 53 -11.36 -3.14 -11.97
N LEU A 54 -10.06 -3.39 -12.05
CA LEU A 54 -9.42 -4.55 -11.41
C LEU A 54 -9.60 -4.54 -9.90
N THR A 55 -9.42 -3.38 -9.27
CA THR A 55 -9.55 -3.21 -7.81
C THR A 55 -10.97 -3.54 -7.34
N ILE A 56 -11.98 -3.09 -8.09
CA ILE A 56 -13.38 -3.42 -7.82
C ILE A 56 -13.61 -4.92 -8.00
N ALA A 57 -13.13 -5.50 -9.10
CA ALA A 57 -13.31 -6.92 -9.41
C ALA A 57 -12.72 -7.82 -8.31
N ILE A 58 -11.49 -7.49 -7.88
CA ILE A 58 -10.80 -8.21 -6.81
C ILE A 58 -11.54 -8.00 -5.49
N GLY A 59 -11.98 -6.78 -5.17
CA GLY A 59 -12.74 -6.51 -3.95
C GLY A 59 -14.04 -7.31 -3.84
N ILE A 60 -14.76 -7.48 -4.95
CA ILE A 60 -15.93 -8.37 -5.02
C ILE A 60 -15.48 -9.82 -4.78
N ARG A 61 -14.45 -10.28 -5.49
CA ARG A 61 -13.95 -11.66 -5.37
C ARG A 61 -13.49 -12.01 -3.96
N THR A 62 -12.79 -11.10 -3.29
CA THR A 62 -12.21 -11.31 -1.96
C THR A 62 -13.25 -11.19 -0.85
N ASN A 63 -14.45 -10.70 -1.15
CA ASN A 63 -15.60 -10.75 -0.25
C ASN A 63 -16.36 -12.09 -0.31
N GLU A 64 -15.93 -13.04 -1.13
CA GLU A 64 -16.49 -14.39 -1.21
C GLU A 64 -15.51 -15.43 -0.64
N PRO A 65 -15.99 -16.59 -0.14
CA PRO A 65 -15.10 -17.70 0.22
C PRO A 65 -14.20 -18.11 -0.98
N PRO A 66 -12.96 -18.55 -0.75
CA PRO A 66 -12.30 -18.90 0.52
C PRO A 66 -11.57 -17.72 1.22
N PHE A 67 -11.74 -16.49 0.75
CA PHE A 67 -10.98 -15.32 1.25
C PHE A 67 -11.52 -14.72 2.55
N ILE A 68 -12.59 -15.31 3.09
CA ILE A 68 -13.12 -15.05 4.41
C ILE A 68 -12.56 -16.12 5.34
N ILE A 69 -11.66 -15.74 6.25
CA ILE A 69 -11.10 -16.64 7.27
C ILE A 69 -11.87 -16.39 8.58
N GLY A 70 -12.79 -17.29 8.91
CA GLY A 70 -13.66 -17.14 10.08
C GLY A 70 -14.63 -15.95 9.94
N LYS A 71 -14.40 -14.88 10.71
CA LYS A 71 -15.17 -13.61 10.65
C LYS A 71 -14.38 -12.46 10.00
N ILE A 72 -13.13 -12.68 9.63
CA ILE A 72 -12.23 -11.63 9.11
C ILE A 72 -12.14 -11.78 7.60
N SER A 73 -12.57 -10.74 6.88
CA SER A 73 -12.39 -10.67 5.43
C SER A 73 -10.98 -10.16 5.13
N LEU A 74 -10.23 -10.87 4.28
CA LEU A 74 -8.95 -10.39 3.73
C LEU A 74 -9.14 -9.33 2.64
N SER A 75 -10.38 -9.14 2.17
CA SER A 75 -10.73 -8.19 1.12
C SER A 75 -10.20 -6.77 1.35
N PRO A 76 -10.34 -6.16 2.56
CA PRO A 76 -9.89 -4.78 2.78
C PRO A 76 -8.37 -4.62 2.67
N TRP A 77 -7.61 -5.67 2.98
CA TRP A 77 -6.15 -5.68 2.86
C TRP A 77 -5.69 -5.72 1.40
N ILE A 78 -6.31 -6.58 0.59
CA ILE A 78 -5.95 -6.74 -0.83
C ILE A 78 -6.43 -5.52 -1.63
N THR A 79 -7.64 -5.03 -1.36
CA THR A 79 -8.20 -3.85 -2.04
C THR A 79 -7.44 -2.57 -1.69
N SER A 80 -7.05 -2.38 -0.41
CA SER A 80 -6.20 -1.26 -0.03
C SER A 80 -4.83 -1.32 -0.69
N PHE A 81 -4.24 -2.51 -0.84
CA PHE A 81 -2.97 -2.66 -1.53
C PHE A 81 -3.06 -2.21 -2.99
N LEU A 82 -4.09 -2.64 -3.70
CA LEU A 82 -4.36 -2.23 -5.07
C LEU A 82 -4.62 -0.73 -5.18
N LEU A 83 -5.37 -0.16 -4.22
CA LEU A 83 -5.59 1.28 -4.16
C LEU A 83 -4.27 2.05 -3.91
N CYS A 84 -3.38 1.52 -3.07
CA CYS A 84 -2.05 2.07 -2.89
C CYS A 84 -1.22 2.03 -4.17
N LEU A 85 -1.33 0.99 -5.00
CA LEU A 85 -0.66 0.97 -6.31
C LEU A 85 -1.15 2.09 -7.23
N ILE A 86 -2.46 2.41 -7.21
CA ILE A 86 -3.02 3.53 -7.96
C ILE A 86 -2.46 4.87 -7.45
N ILE A 87 -2.41 5.04 -6.13
CA ILE A 87 -1.82 6.24 -5.51
C ILE A 87 -0.34 6.34 -5.84
N TYR A 88 0.38 5.21 -5.82
CA TYR A 88 1.81 5.15 -6.15
C TYR A 88 2.06 5.64 -7.57
N GLN A 89 1.32 5.15 -8.57
CA GLN A 89 1.45 5.62 -9.96
C GLN A 89 1.31 7.14 -10.12
N LYS A 90 0.55 7.80 -9.25
CA LYS A 90 0.38 9.26 -9.26
C LYS A 90 1.39 10.01 -8.40
N THR A 91 1.99 9.35 -7.40
CA THR A 91 2.84 9.99 -6.40
C THR A 91 4.30 9.53 -6.44
N GLU A 92 4.66 8.62 -7.34
CA GLU A 92 6.00 8.05 -7.48
C GLU A 92 7.09 9.12 -7.56
N ILE A 93 6.85 10.17 -8.35
CA ILE A 93 7.82 11.25 -8.59
C ILE A 93 8.04 12.11 -7.34
N THR A 94 6.95 12.45 -6.63
CA THR A 94 7.02 13.39 -5.50
C THR A 94 7.30 12.70 -4.18
N ARG A 95 6.72 11.52 -3.94
CA ARG A 95 6.75 10.79 -2.67
C ARG A 95 6.64 9.27 -2.90
N PRO A 96 7.71 8.58 -3.34
CA PRO A 96 7.66 7.17 -3.73
C PRO A 96 7.24 6.23 -2.60
N ASN A 97 7.57 6.57 -1.35
CA ASN A 97 7.22 5.75 -0.19
C ASN A 97 5.82 6.04 0.38
N PHE A 98 5.11 7.06 -0.11
CA PHE A 98 3.84 7.50 0.49
C PHE A 98 2.77 6.42 0.38
N ALA A 99 2.63 5.81 -0.79
CA ALA A 99 1.65 4.75 -1.03
C ALA A 99 1.86 3.52 -0.14
N LEU A 100 3.12 3.11 0.07
CA LEU A 100 3.45 1.99 0.93
C LEU A 100 3.16 2.30 2.41
N LYS A 101 3.49 3.53 2.84
CA LYS A 101 3.20 4.02 4.19
C LYS A 101 1.71 4.11 4.45
N SER A 102 0.91 4.62 3.50
CA SER A 102 -0.52 4.80 3.69
C SER A 102 -1.32 3.49 3.65
N TRP A 103 -0.72 2.38 3.19
CA TRP A 103 -1.43 1.11 2.99
C TRP A 103 -2.18 0.60 4.22
N PRO A 104 -1.55 0.45 5.41
CA PRO A 104 -2.27 -0.03 6.59
C PRO A 104 -3.39 0.92 7.02
N ILE A 105 -3.21 2.23 6.84
CA ILE A 105 -4.23 3.22 7.22
C ILE A 105 -5.44 3.11 6.28
N ILE A 106 -5.19 3.00 4.97
CA ILE A 106 -6.24 2.81 3.95
C ILE A 106 -7.00 1.51 4.20
N ALA A 107 -6.30 0.42 4.56
CA ALA A 107 -6.92 -0.84 4.93
C ALA A 107 -7.88 -0.68 6.14
N ALA A 108 -7.44 0.00 7.19
CA ALA A 108 -8.27 0.28 8.36
C ALA A 108 -9.51 1.13 8.01
N CYS A 109 -9.34 2.16 7.17
CA CYS A 109 -10.46 2.97 6.69
C CYS A 109 -11.47 2.16 5.88
N LEU A 110 -11.00 1.27 5.00
CA LEU A 110 -11.90 0.39 4.22
C LEU A 110 -12.67 -0.58 5.12
N ILE A 111 -12.04 -1.16 6.14
CA ILE A 111 -12.73 -2.00 7.13
C ILE A 111 -13.86 -1.21 7.79
N PHE A 112 -13.57 0.02 8.23
CA PHE A 112 -14.56 0.89 8.88
C PHE A 112 -15.75 1.20 7.96
N ILE A 113 -15.47 1.58 6.71
CA ILE A 113 -16.51 1.90 5.71
C ILE A 113 -17.39 0.68 5.43
N LEU A 114 -16.79 -0.50 5.25
CA LEU A 114 -17.53 -1.73 4.97
C LEU A 114 -18.44 -2.16 6.13
N GLU A 115 -17.97 -2.05 7.37
CA GLU A 115 -18.79 -2.34 8.54
C GLU A 115 -19.98 -1.36 8.64
N PHE A 116 -19.75 -0.08 8.33
CA PHE A 116 -20.78 0.95 8.35
C PHE A 116 -21.87 0.73 7.28
N ILE A 117 -21.48 0.28 6.08
CA ILE A 117 -22.41 -0.08 5.00
C ILE A 117 -23.25 -1.30 5.39
N LYS A 118 -22.62 -2.30 6.03
CA LYS A 118 -23.29 -3.52 6.47
C LYS A 118 -24.39 -3.25 7.50
N ASP A 119 -24.18 -2.27 8.37
CA ASP A 119 -25.18 -1.79 9.33
C ASP A 119 -26.27 -0.89 8.70
N LYS A 120 -26.42 -0.90 7.37
CA LYS A 120 -27.41 -0.13 6.60
C LYS A 120 -27.35 1.37 6.89
N PHE A 121 -26.17 1.91 7.11
CA PHE A 121 -25.95 3.33 7.45
C PHE A 121 -26.69 3.77 8.73
N LYS A 122 -27.13 2.84 9.57
CA LYS A 122 -27.69 3.21 10.87
C LYS A 122 -26.53 3.66 11.75
N ILE A 123 -26.50 4.96 12.07
CA ILE A 123 -25.67 5.52 13.14
C ILE A 123 -26.28 5.08 14.49
N GLN A 124 -26.44 3.78 14.69
CA GLN A 124 -26.64 3.24 16.01
C GLN A 124 -25.25 2.99 16.57
N SER A 125 -24.94 3.66 17.67
CA SER A 125 -23.71 3.42 18.42
C SER A 125 -23.48 1.90 18.52
N PRO A 126 -22.42 1.35 17.90
CA PRO A 126 -22.19 -0.09 17.95
C PRO A 126 -22.11 -0.54 19.41
N PRO A 127 -22.52 -1.78 19.73
CA PRO A 127 -22.33 -2.35 21.06
C PRO A 127 -20.87 -2.18 21.51
N PRO A 128 -20.59 -1.98 22.81
CA PRO A 128 -19.23 -1.72 23.31
C PRO A 128 -18.21 -2.79 22.89
N LEU A 129 -18.65 -4.03 22.66
CA LEU A 129 -17.82 -5.12 22.12
C LEU A 129 -17.29 -4.85 20.71
N VAL A 130 -18.09 -4.23 19.83
CA VAL A 130 -17.70 -3.89 18.44
C VAL A 130 -16.69 -2.74 18.45
N ARG A 131 -16.81 -1.80 19.41
CA ARG A 131 -15.87 -0.69 19.58
C ARG A 131 -14.47 -1.17 19.95
N ILE A 132 -14.34 -2.13 20.88
CA ILE A 132 -13.04 -2.66 21.29
C ILE A 132 -12.37 -3.42 20.15
N GLY A 133 -13.14 -4.25 19.42
CA GLY A 133 -12.62 -4.96 18.25
C GLY A 133 -12.06 -4.00 17.19
N PHE A 134 -12.78 -2.91 16.90
CA PHE A 134 -12.31 -1.89 15.96
C PHE A 134 -11.04 -1.18 16.45
N ILE A 135 -10.98 -0.81 17.74
CA ILE A 135 -9.80 -0.20 18.33
C ILE A 135 -8.59 -1.12 18.20
N ILE A 136 -8.74 -2.41 18.52
CA ILE A 136 -7.66 -3.41 18.38
C ILE A 136 -7.19 -3.48 16.92
N ILE A 137 -8.12 -3.60 15.97
CA ILE A 137 -7.79 -3.62 14.53
C ILE A 137 -7.04 -2.35 14.14
N PHE A 138 -7.51 -1.19 14.56
CA PHE A 138 -6.87 0.09 14.26
C PHE A 138 -5.45 0.18 14.86
N LEU A 139 -5.25 -0.25 16.10
CA LEU A 139 -3.91 -0.33 16.71
C LEU A 139 -2.98 -1.26 15.96
N ILE A 140 -3.46 -2.42 15.47
CA ILE A 140 -2.66 -3.33 14.64
C ILE A 140 -2.19 -2.62 13.36
N HIS A 141 -3.07 -1.91 12.67
CA HIS A 141 -2.70 -1.17 11.46
C HIS A 141 -1.72 -0.02 11.74
N ILE A 142 -1.89 0.69 12.86
CA ILE A 142 -0.91 1.70 13.32
C ILE A 142 0.44 1.03 13.62
N ASN A 143 0.45 -0.12 14.28
CA ASN A 143 1.70 -0.81 14.59
C ASN A 143 2.44 -1.20 13.30
N ILE A 144 1.71 -1.74 12.32
CA ILE A 144 2.26 -2.08 11.00
C ILE A 144 2.76 -0.81 10.27
N TYR A 145 2.02 0.29 10.34
CA TYR A 145 2.48 1.59 9.82
C TYR A 145 3.83 2.01 10.45
N CYS A 146 3.95 1.91 11.78
CA CYS A 146 5.18 2.21 12.49
C CYS A 146 6.34 1.31 12.06
N TRP A 147 6.09 0.02 11.85
CA TRP A 147 7.11 -0.91 11.34
C TRP A 147 7.58 -0.56 9.92
N ILE A 148 6.66 -0.17 9.03
CA ILE A 148 6.99 0.26 7.68
C ILE A 148 7.87 1.52 7.74
N GLU A 149 7.47 2.54 8.50
CA GLU A 149 8.26 3.76 8.71
C GLU A 149 9.65 3.46 9.26
N PHE A 150 9.73 2.60 10.29
CA PHE A 150 11.00 2.20 10.88
C PHE A 150 11.91 1.50 9.85
N SER A 151 11.40 0.53 9.09
CA SER A 151 12.18 -0.18 8.08
C SER A 151 12.74 0.74 6.99
N LEU A 152 11.97 1.73 6.56
CA LEU A 152 12.40 2.73 5.59
C LEU A 152 13.48 3.65 6.17
N ARG A 153 13.38 4.04 7.45
CA ARG A 153 14.41 4.83 8.13
C ARG A 153 15.71 4.05 8.28
N VAL A 154 15.66 2.79 8.68
CA VAL A 154 16.83 1.91 8.79
C VAL A 154 17.54 1.75 7.45
N LYS A 155 16.79 1.55 6.36
CA LYS A 155 17.37 1.49 5.00
C LYS A 155 18.13 2.77 4.64
N ASN A 156 17.67 3.92 5.11
CA ASN A 156 18.28 5.23 4.88
C ASN A 156 19.46 5.55 5.83
N TRP A 157 19.73 4.72 6.84
CA TRP A 157 20.92 4.84 7.70
C TRP A 157 22.17 4.22 7.04
N SER A 158 22.01 3.10 6.33
CA SER A 158 23.12 2.36 5.72
C SER A 158 24.09 3.17 4.83
N PRO A 159 23.66 4.23 4.10
CA PRO A 159 24.59 5.05 3.34
C PRO A 159 25.36 6.09 4.18
N ARG A 160 24.79 6.58 5.30
CA ARG A 160 25.34 7.71 6.07
C ARG A 160 26.42 7.29 7.07
N ASP A 161 26.32 6.09 7.63
CA ASP A 161 27.22 5.67 8.71
C ASP A 161 28.46 4.89 8.22
N ARG A 162 28.60 4.69 6.90
CA ARG A 162 29.81 4.07 6.33
C ARG A 162 31.07 4.92 6.48
N GLU A 163 30.95 6.21 6.81
CA GLU A 163 32.09 7.05 7.20
C GLU A 163 32.50 6.87 8.68
N ILE A 164 31.60 6.33 9.53
CA ILE A 164 31.82 6.22 10.98
C ILE A 164 32.42 4.86 11.35
N ILE A 165 32.28 3.84 10.51
CA ILE A 165 32.92 2.55 10.72
C ILE A 165 34.42 2.72 10.44
N PRO A 166 35.30 2.63 11.46
CA PRO A 166 36.73 2.75 11.23
C PRO A 166 37.16 1.65 10.26
N THR A 167 37.75 2.05 9.14
CA THR A 167 38.39 1.10 8.22
C THR A 167 39.72 0.67 8.83
N PRO A 168 40.28 -0.49 8.46
CA PRO A 168 41.60 -0.91 8.96
C PRO A 168 42.70 0.16 8.77
N LYS A 169 42.52 1.07 7.80
CA LYS A 169 43.39 2.21 7.53
C LYS A 169 43.31 3.33 8.59
N THR A 170 42.17 3.51 9.25
CA THR A 170 41.98 4.51 10.32
C THR A 170 42.33 3.98 11.71
N LEU A 171 42.64 2.67 11.82
CA LEU A 171 43.10 2.00 13.04
C LEU A 171 44.64 1.93 13.13
N GLN A 172 45.35 2.46 12.13
CA GLN A 172 46.79 2.56 12.16
C GLN A 172 47.23 3.69 13.12
N PRO A 173 48.15 3.43 14.06
CA PRO A 173 48.56 4.38 15.12
C PRO A 173 49.19 5.67 14.58
N ASP A 174 49.60 5.66 13.32
CA ASP A 174 50.26 6.71 12.55
C ASP A 174 49.30 7.54 11.67
N SER A 175 48.00 7.23 11.68
CA SER A 175 46.98 7.95 10.88
C SER A 175 46.32 9.13 11.59
N ALA A 176 46.68 9.41 12.84
CA ALA A 176 46.15 10.52 13.63
C ALA A 176 46.83 11.86 13.26
N THR A 177 46.50 12.42 12.09
CA THR A 177 46.60 13.88 11.93
C THR A 177 45.40 14.50 12.66
N ILE A 178 45.67 15.08 13.82
CA ILE A 178 44.71 15.85 14.60
C ILE A 178 44.23 17.02 13.73
N ASN A 179 43.03 16.90 13.14
CA ASN A 179 42.37 18.00 12.47
C ASN A 179 41.63 18.83 13.54
N PRO A 180 42.01 20.10 13.79
CA PRO A 180 41.50 20.87 14.93
C PRO A 180 40.06 21.39 14.77
N GLU A 181 39.29 20.95 13.77
CA GLU A 181 37.91 21.40 13.57
C GLU A 181 36.86 20.52 14.26
N PHE A 182 37.00 20.30 15.57
CA PHE A 182 35.84 19.95 16.38
C PHE A 182 35.14 21.24 16.82
N LYS A 183 34.15 21.69 16.04
CA LYS A 183 33.16 22.66 16.54
C LYS A 183 32.27 21.95 17.57
N PRO A 184 32.27 22.35 18.84
CA PRO A 184 31.34 21.78 19.81
C PRO A 184 29.93 22.22 19.43
N TYR A 185 29.05 21.25 19.19
CA TYR A 185 27.62 21.50 19.07
C TYR A 185 27.12 22.05 20.41
N SER A 186 26.74 23.32 20.44
CA SER A 186 26.07 23.93 21.59
C SER A 186 24.69 23.29 21.74
N PHE A 187 24.61 22.32 22.66
CA PHE A 187 23.36 21.81 23.18
C PHE A 187 22.72 22.90 24.05
N LEU A 188 21.43 23.16 23.83
CA LEU A 188 20.51 23.97 24.64
C LEU A 188 20.70 25.49 24.62
N GLU A 189 19.94 26.16 23.75
CA GLU A 189 19.34 27.45 24.06
C GLU A 189 17.84 27.33 23.78
N ILE A 190 17.09 27.07 24.86
CA ILE A 190 15.63 27.21 24.89
C ILE A 190 15.41 28.69 25.16
N GLU A 191 14.92 29.43 24.16
CA GLU A 191 14.44 30.80 24.36
C GLU A 191 12.91 30.78 24.43
N PRO A 192 12.29 31.38 25.47
CA PRO A 192 10.85 31.46 25.61
C PRO A 192 10.31 32.74 24.96
N GLU A 193 9.28 32.61 24.13
CA GLU A 193 8.18 33.59 24.00
C GLU A 193 6.84 32.87 23.84
#